data_AF-A0A9P4Y7P5-F1
#
_entry.id   AF-A0A9P4Y7P5-F1
#
_cell.length_a   1.000
_cell.length_b   1.000
_cell.length_c   1.000
_cell.angle_alpha   90.00
_cell.angle_beta   90.00
_cell.angle_gamma   90.00
#
_symmetry.space_group_name_H-M   'P 1'
#
loop_
_entity.id
_entity.type
_entity.pdbx_description
1 polymer ?
#
loop_
_entity_poly.entity_id
_entity_poly.type
_entity_poly.pdbx_seq_one_letter_code
_entity_poly.pdbx_strand_id
1 'polypeptide(L)'
;FSNSTFKTFCKTNDQAKDENDVMKYIVPTIAGPREANYPSTSSIVFGNLEPLTDGTIAAPRPDIALGAIPQQLHPTVRSELQHHIIPSTSTHRLIAPNFFMEAKGPDGSAAVILQQACYDGAVGTRAMHSLQNYSREELVYDRQAYTYSSTYHDGQLKLFAYHATAPAAPGEQLQYYINQLRTFGITDTRETFVQGASAYRNLRDLAMQQRNTFIEEANA
;
A
#
# COMPACT_ATOMS: atom_id res chain seq x y z
N PHE A 1 -2.20 23.98 -6.40
CA PHE A 1 -1.62 24.18 -5.05
C PHE A 1 -0.90 25.53 -5.03
N SER A 2 -1.42 26.52 -4.29
CA SER A 2 -0.91 27.90 -4.31
C SER A 2 0.33 28.06 -3.40
N ASN A 3 1.07 29.16 -3.56
CA ASN A 3 2.19 29.51 -2.68
C ASN A 3 1.76 29.68 -1.22
N SER A 4 0.59 30.27 -0.97
CA SER A 4 0.08 30.43 0.41
C SER A 4 -0.27 29.09 1.04
N THR A 5 -0.93 28.18 0.30
CA THR A 5 -1.22 26.83 0.79
C THR A 5 0.05 26.05 1.08
N PHE A 6 1.09 26.17 0.25
CA PHE A 6 2.38 25.52 0.50
C PHE A 6 3.07 26.04 1.77
N LYS A 7 3.07 27.35 2.00
CA LYS A 7 3.60 27.93 3.24
C LYS A 7 2.84 27.42 4.47
N THR A 8 1.51 27.32 4.39
CA THR A 8 0.70 26.71 5.46
C THR A 8 1.07 25.25 5.67
N PHE A 9 1.23 24.47 4.61
CA PHE A 9 1.66 23.07 4.70
C PHE A 9 3.01 22.92 5.43
N CYS A 10 4.02 23.72 5.07
CA CYS A 10 5.32 23.69 5.73
C CYS A 10 5.20 24.05 7.22
N LYS A 11 4.45 25.11 7.54
CA LYS A 11 4.20 25.47 8.95
C LYS A 11 3.50 24.34 9.72
N THR A 12 2.52 23.69 9.12
CA THR A 12 1.83 22.55 9.74
C THR A 12 2.77 21.36 9.93
N ASN A 13 3.66 21.08 8.98
CA ASN A 13 4.71 20.08 9.08
C ASN A 13 5.61 20.35 10.30
N ASP A 14 6.11 21.57 10.43
CA ASP A 14 7.01 21.97 11.53
C ASP A 14 6.32 21.95 12.91
N GLN A 15 4.99 22.01 12.93
CA GLN A 15 4.18 21.99 14.16
C GLN A 15 3.71 20.59 14.56
N ALA A 16 3.79 19.60 13.67
CA ALA A 16 3.38 18.24 13.96
C ALA A 16 4.30 17.64 15.03
N LYS A 17 3.72 17.09 16.10
CA LYS A 17 4.49 16.60 17.26
C LYS A 17 4.65 15.10 17.27
N ASP A 18 3.73 14.39 16.64
CA ASP A 18 3.68 12.94 16.67
C ASP A 18 3.09 12.38 15.38
N GLU A 19 2.99 11.05 15.33
CA GLU A 19 2.42 10.32 14.19
C GLU A 19 0.94 10.66 13.97
N ASN A 20 0.18 10.94 15.03
CA ASN A 20 -1.24 11.30 14.89
C ASN A 20 -1.41 12.65 14.19
N ASP A 21 -0.60 13.65 14.55
CA ASP A 21 -0.59 14.95 13.87
C ASP A 21 -0.22 14.80 12.39
N VAL A 22 0.78 13.98 12.08
CA VAL A 22 1.18 13.67 10.70
C VAL A 22 0.03 13.05 9.93
N MET A 23 -0.60 12.00 10.46
CA MET A 23 -1.72 11.31 9.83
C MET A 23 -2.94 12.21 9.66
N LYS A 24 -3.17 13.15 10.59
CA LYS A 24 -4.34 14.03 10.58
C LYS A 24 -4.18 15.25 9.69
N TYR A 25 -2.98 15.82 9.60
CA TYR A 25 -2.77 17.13 8.99
C TYR A 25 -1.88 17.12 7.75
N ILE A 26 -0.94 16.18 7.66
CA ILE A 26 0.03 16.13 6.56
C ILE A 26 -0.45 15.15 5.48
N VAL A 27 -0.76 13.92 5.87
CA VAL A 27 -1.15 12.85 4.93
C VAL A 27 -2.34 13.23 4.04
N PRO A 28 -3.44 13.84 4.56
CA PRO A 28 -4.56 14.25 3.70
C PRO A 28 -4.15 15.28 2.64
N THR A 29 -3.18 16.15 2.94
CA THR A 29 -2.69 17.16 1.99
C THR A 29 -1.89 16.50 0.85
N ILE A 30 -1.11 15.46 1.16
CA ILE A 30 -0.40 14.64 0.16
C ILE A 30 -1.40 13.84 -0.68
N ALA A 31 -2.26 13.06 -0.02
CA ALA A 31 -3.23 12.17 -0.66
C ALA A 31 -4.29 12.92 -1.49
N GLY A 32 -4.55 14.18 -1.16
CA GLY A 32 -5.59 14.98 -1.79
C GLY A 32 -6.96 14.72 -1.17
N PRO A 33 -8.02 15.30 -1.76
CA PRO A 33 -9.37 15.15 -1.24
C PRO A 33 -9.78 13.67 -1.17
N ARG A 34 -10.61 13.33 -0.17
CA ARG A 34 -11.16 11.99 -0.05
C ARG A 34 -12.17 11.77 -1.18
N GLU A 35 -11.84 10.88 -2.10
CA GLU A 35 -12.76 10.47 -3.16
C GLU A 35 -13.40 9.13 -2.81
N ALA A 36 -14.67 8.96 -3.20
CA ALA A 36 -15.42 7.73 -2.96
C ALA A 36 -14.82 6.51 -3.69
N ASN A 37 -13.97 6.75 -4.69
CA ASN A 37 -13.38 5.73 -5.56
C ASN A 37 -12.18 4.99 -4.93
N TYR A 38 -11.78 5.36 -3.71
CA TYR A 38 -10.63 4.78 -3.02
C TYR A 38 -11.06 4.08 -1.73
N PRO A 39 -11.60 2.84 -1.82
CA PRO A 39 -11.81 2.01 -0.65
C PRO A 39 -10.52 1.88 0.14
N SER A 40 -10.59 2.20 1.43
CA SER A 40 -9.43 2.27 2.29
C SER A 40 -9.74 1.81 3.69
N THR A 41 -8.70 1.38 4.38
CA THR A 41 -8.73 1.12 5.81
C THR A 41 -7.53 1.76 6.48
N SER A 42 -7.64 2.02 7.78
CA SER A 42 -6.59 2.66 8.56
C SER A 42 -6.37 1.91 9.86
N SER A 43 -5.10 1.58 10.13
CA SER A 43 -4.64 0.93 11.35
C SER A 43 -5.38 -0.37 11.72
N ILE A 44 -5.80 -1.14 10.72
CA ILE A 44 -6.39 -2.48 10.91
C ILE A 44 -5.31 -3.54 10.81
N VAL A 45 -5.31 -4.49 11.76
CA VAL A 45 -4.47 -5.67 11.73
C VAL A 45 -4.95 -6.65 10.66
N PHE A 46 -4.04 -7.09 9.81
CA PHE A 46 -4.30 -8.02 8.70
C PHE A 46 -4.32 -9.48 9.16
N GLY A 47 -5.06 -9.76 10.24
CA GLY A 47 -5.03 -11.04 10.95
C GLY A 47 -5.77 -12.20 10.28
N ASN A 48 -6.44 -11.98 9.14
CA ASN A 48 -7.09 -13.06 8.38
C ASN A 48 -6.15 -13.71 7.34
N LEU A 49 -4.99 -13.10 7.09
CA LEU A 49 -4.06 -13.55 6.08
C LEU A 49 -3.14 -14.66 6.62
N GLU A 50 -2.78 -15.60 5.75
CA GLU A 50 -1.72 -16.57 6.07
C GLU A 50 -0.40 -15.84 6.35
N PRO A 51 0.42 -16.32 7.30
CA PRO A 51 1.70 -15.68 7.58
C PRO A 51 2.64 -15.77 6.37
N LEU A 52 3.47 -14.74 6.17
CA LEU A 52 4.58 -14.76 5.19
C LEU A 52 5.87 -15.34 5.79
N THR A 53 5.84 -15.71 7.07
CA THR A 53 6.97 -16.26 7.82
C THR A 53 6.49 -17.47 8.64
N ASP A 54 7.24 -17.88 9.64
CA ASP A 54 6.92 -18.98 10.56
C ASP A 54 5.73 -18.71 11.51
N GLY A 55 5.07 -17.56 11.38
CA GLY A 55 3.93 -17.16 12.22
C GLY A 55 4.33 -16.55 13.56
N THR A 56 5.62 -16.33 13.83
CA THR A 56 6.09 -15.66 15.05
C THR A 56 6.02 -14.13 14.95
N ILE A 57 6.01 -13.59 13.73
CA ILE A 57 5.88 -12.16 13.47
C ILE A 57 4.40 -11.79 13.46
N ALA A 58 4.04 -10.73 14.21
CA ALA A 58 2.69 -10.20 14.23
C ALA A 58 2.23 -9.78 12.83
N ALA A 59 0.96 -10.01 12.50
CA ALA A 59 0.38 -9.61 11.22
C ALA A 59 0.53 -8.09 10.96
N PRO A 60 0.65 -7.68 9.69
CA PRO A 60 0.86 -6.28 9.36
C PRO A 60 -0.33 -5.43 9.80
N ARG A 61 -0.03 -4.18 10.13
CA ARG A 61 -1.02 -3.19 10.55
C ARG A 61 -0.68 -1.85 9.88
N PRO A 62 -0.99 -1.71 8.58
CA PRO A 62 -0.64 -0.50 7.87
C PRO A 62 -1.41 0.72 8.39
N ASP A 63 -0.79 1.90 8.37
CA ASP A 63 -1.43 3.16 8.73
C ASP A 63 -2.59 3.46 7.76
N ILE A 64 -2.35 3.25 6.46
CA ILE A 64 -3.37 3.26 5.43
C ILE A 64 -3.12 2.11 4.45
N ALA A 65 -4.18 1.37 4.13
CA ALA A 65 -4.20 0.47 2.99
C ALA A 65 -5.39 0.77 2.08
N LEU A 66 -5.15 0.69 0.77
CA LEU A 66 -6.14 0.83 -0.28
C LEU A 66 -6.26 -0.46 -1.08
N GLY A 67 -7.49 -0.78 -1.46
CA GLY A 67 -7.88 -2.05 -2.04
C GLY A 67 -9.23 -1.94 -2.76
N ALA A 68 -9.85 -3.09 -3.00
CA ALA A 68 -11.20 -3.20 -3.54
C ALA A 68 -12.23 -3.40 -2.42
N ILE A 69 -13.50 -3.15 -2.73
CA ILE A 69 -14.61 -3.57 -1.86
C ILE A 69 -14.99 -5.03 -2.18
N PRO A 70 -15.51 -5.78 -1.19
CA PRO A 70 -15.89 -7.18 -1.40
C PRO A 70 -16.82 -7.41 -2.60
N GLN A 71 -17.71 -6.47 -2.93
CA GLN A 71 -18.69 -6.59 -4.00
C GLN A 71 -18.07 -6.62 -5.41
N GLN A 72 -16.81 -6.19 -5.57
CA GLN A 72 -16.13 -6.21 -6.86
C GLN A 72 -15.65 -7.60 -7.28
N LEU A 73 -15.54 -8.56 -6.35
CA LEU A 73 -14.98 -9.88 -6.60
C LEU A 73 -16.03 -10.98 -6.35
N HIS A 74 -16.10 -11.94 -7.27
CA HIS A 74 -17.09 -13.01 -7.26
C HIS A 74 -17.00 -13.82 -5.95
N PRO A 75 -18.13 -14.21 -5.32
CA PRO A 75 -18.12 -14.87 -4.02
C PRO A 75 -17.23 -16.11 -3.93
N THR A 76 -17.18 -16.93 -4.98
CA THR A 76 -16.32 -18.12 -5.06
C THR A 76 -14.84 -17.75 -4.98
N VAL A 77 -14.39 -16.82 -5.83
CA VAL A 77 -13.00 -16.34 -5.87
C VAL A 77 -12.58 -15.78 -4.51
N ARG A 78 -13.45 -14.98 -3.88
CA ARG A 78 -13.22 -14.44 -2.54
C ARG A 78 -13.04 -15.53 -1.49
N SER A 79 -13.84 -16.58 -1.56
CA SER A 79 -13.78 -17.70 -0.61
C SER A 79 -12.49 -18.49 -0.79
N GLU A 80 -12.13 -18.80 -2.04
CA GLU A 80 -10.95 -19.60 -2.36
C GLU A 80 -9.65 -18.87 -2.03
N LEU A 81 -9.59 -17.56 -2.28
CA LEU A 81 -8.41 -16.73 -2.04
C LEU A 81 -8.42 -16.02 -0.68
N GLN A 82 -9.36 -16.33 0.23
CA GLN A 82 -9.65 -15.48 1.40
C GLN A 82 -8.41 -15.14 2.23
N HIS A 83 -7.51 -16.10 2.42
CA HIS A 83 -6.33 -15.96 3.26
C HIS A 83 -5.16 -15.25 2.57
N HIS A 84 -5.30 -14.91 1.29
CA HIS A 84 -4.30 -14.14 0.54
C HIS A 84 -4.78 -12.73 0.22
N ILE A 85 -6.09 -12.52 0.08
CA ILE A 85 -6.63 -11.23 -0.38
C ILE A 85 -7.54 -10.52 0.64
N ILE A 86 -8.10 -11.20 1.65
CA ILE A 86 -9.01 -10.56 2.62
C ILE A 86 -8.23 -10.26 3.90
N PRO A 87 -7.89 -8.99 4.19
CA PRO A 87 -6.99 -8.68 5.30
C PRO A 87 -7.60 -8.95 6.68
N SER A 88 -8.91 -8.76 6.81
CA SER A 88 -9.61 -8.87 8.09
C SER A 88 -10.97 -9.53 7.89
N THR A 89 -11.42 -10.31 8.89
CA THR A 89 -12.75 -10.92 8.94
C THR A 89 -13.87 -9.89 9.14
N SER A 90 -13.54 -8.62 9.37
CA SER A 90 -14.52 -7.53 9.39
C SER A 90 -15.15 -7.35 7.99
N THR A 91 -16.35 -7.89 7.80
CA THR A 91 -16.98 -8.26 6.50
C THR A 91 -17.25 -7.15 5.48
N HIS A 92 -16.82 -5.90 5.68
CA HIS A 92 -17.22 -4.77 4.82
C HIS A 92 -16.13 -3.75 4.48
N ARG A 93 -14.85 -4.00 4.83
CA ARG A 93 -13.85 -2.91 4.77
C ARG A 93 -13.00 -2.90 3.50
N LEU A 94 -12.31 -4.00 3.20
CA LEU A 94 -11.31 -4.01 2.14
C LEU A 94 -10.97 -5.45 1.73
N ILE A 95 -10.73 -5.67 0.45
CA ILE A 95 -10.09 -6.87 -0.09
C ILE A 95 -8.98 -6.45 -1.06
N ALA A 96 -8.09 -7.39 -1.37
CA ALA A 96 -7.02 -7.25 -2.35
C ALA A 96 -6.22 -5.93 -2.20
N PRO A 97 -5.66 -5.61 -1.01
CA PRO A 97 -4.92 -4.38 -0.83
C PRO A 97 -3.65 -4.41 -1.68
N ASN A 98 -3.35 -3.32 -2.38
CA ASN A 98 -2.13 -3.21 -3.19
C ASN A 98 -1.56 -1.79 -3.27
N PHE A 99 -2.07 -0.87 -2.45
CA PHE A 99 -1.42 0.40 -2.21
C PHE A 99 -1.42 0.71 -0.71
N PHE A 100 -0.25 1.04 -0.17
CA PHE A 100 -0.04 1.27 1.26
C PHE A 100 0.58 2.63 1.53
N MET A 101 0.34 3.18 2.71
CA MET A 101 1.07 4.32 3.22
C MET A 101 1.40 4.11 4.69
N GLU A 102 2.67 4.27 5.01
CA GLU A 102 3.16 4.38 6.38
C GLU A 102 3.61 5.80 6.64
N ALA A 103 3.40 6.28 7.86
CA ALA A 103 3.92 7.57 8.29
C ALA A 103 4.50 7.48 9.69
N LYS A 104 5.41 8.40 9.99
CA LYS A 104 5.98 8.55 11.32
C LYS A 104 6.03 10.02 11.71
N GLY A 105 5.84 10.29 13.00
CA GLY A 105 6.09 11.60 13.59
C GLY A 105 7.58 11.96 13.57
N PRO A 106 7.96 13.18 13.99
CA PRO A 106 9.35 13.66 13.92
C PRO A 106 10.39 12.78 14.64
N ASP A 107 9.99 12.18 15.77
CA ASP A 107 10.87 11.29 16.56
C ASP A 107 10.75 9.81 16.16
N GLY A 108 10.04 9.52 15.06
CA GLY A 108 9.83 8.16 14.59
C GLY A 108 11.06 7.57 13.91
N SER A 109 11.12 6.24 13.86
CA SER A 109 12.26 5.55 13.27
C SER A 109 12.08 5.33 11.76
N ALA A 110 12.98 5.92 10.97
CA ALA A 110 13.07 5.67 9.54
C ALA A 110 13.42 4.20 9.19
N ALA A 111 14.03 3.45 10.11
CA ALA A 111 14.27 2.03 9.91
C ALA A 111 12.97 1.22 10.11
N VAL A 112 12.17 1.59 11.12
CA VAL A 112 10.89 0.94 11.41
C VAL A 112 9.89 1.16 10.26
N ILE A 113 9.75 2.39 9.77
CA ILE A 113 8.82 2.70 8.67
C ILE A 113 9.16 1.93 7.38
N LEU A 114 10.46 1.70 7.10
CA LEU A 114 10.89 0.91 5.95
C LEU A 114 10.57 -0.58 6.13
N GLN A 115 10.73 -1.12 7.34
CA GLN A 115 10.36 -2.51 7.65
C GLN A 115 8.85 -2.74 7.53
N GLN A 116 8.04 -1.82 8.05
CA GLN A 116 6.58 -1.85 7.91
C GLN A 116 6.18 -1.81 6.43
N ALA A 117 6.68 -0.83 5.68
CA ALA A 117 6.44 -0.73 4.24
C ALA A 117 6.89 -1.99 3.48
N CYS A 118 8.00 -2.62 3.87
CA CYS A 118 8.44 -3.88 3.27
C CYS A 118 7.40 -5.00 3.50
N TYR A 119 6.92 -5.13 4.74
CA TYR A 119 6.01 -6.21 5.11
C TYR A 119 4.62 -6.03 4.49
N ASP A 120 4.09 -4.81 4.53
CA ASP A 120 2.80 -4.47 3.92
C ASP A 120 2.81 -4.71 2.40
N GLY A 121 3.88 -4.27 1.73
CA GLY A 121 4.03 -4.45 0.30
C GLY A 121 4.22 -5.92 -0.11
N ALA A 122 4.87 -6.75 0.71
CA ALA A 122 4.94 -8.19 0.48
C ALA A 122 3.55 -8.84 0.55
N VAL A 123 2.72 -8.44 1.52
CA VAL A 123 1.34 -8.91 1.63
C VAL A 123 0.51 -8.51 0.41
N GLY A 124 0.58 -7.25 -0.02
CA GLY A 124 -0.15 -6.83 -1.22
C GLY A 124 0.33 -7.54 -2.48
N THR A 125 1.63 -7.81 -2.57
CA THR A 125 2.22 -8.54 -3.70
C THR A 125 1.69 -9.96 -3.76
N ARG A 126 1.58 -10.66 -2.62
CA ARG A 126 0.93 -11.98 -2.57
C ARG A 126 -0.53 -11.88 -3.02
N ALA A 127 -1.26 -10.86 -2.57
CA ALA A 127 -2.66 -10.68 -2.96
C ALA A 127 -2.81 -10.52 -4.48
N MET A 128 -2.00 -9.65 -5.11
CA MET A 128 -2.02 -9.43 -6.56
C MET A 128 -1.60 -10.69 -7.32
N HIS A 129 -0.55 -11.38 -6.86
CA HIS A 129 -0.10 -12.61 -7.49
C HIS A 129 -1.15 -13.73 -7.42
N SER A 130 -1.89 -13.82 -6.31
CA SER A 130 -2.97 -14.81 -6.14
C SER A 130 -4.14 -14.53 -7.08
N LEU A 131 -4.50 -13.26 -7.28
CA LEU A 131 -5.53 -12.88 -8.26
C LEU A 131 -5.08 -13.13 -9.70
N GLN A 132 -3.86 -12.73 -10.05
CA GLN A 132 -3.28 -12.94 -11.39
C GLN A 132 -3.29 -14.42 -11.82
N ASN A 133 -3.12 -15.32 -10.86
CA ASN A 133 -3.00 -16.74 -11.09
C ASN A 133 -4.28 -17.53 -10.79
N TYR A 134 -5.37 -16.86 -10.46
CA TYR A 134 -6.64 -17.54 -10.25
C TYR A 134 -7.09 -18.26 -11.52
N SER A 135 -7.46 -19.54 -11.39
CA SER A 135 -7.87 -20.44 -12.49
C SER A 135 -6.85 -20.69 -13.61
N ARG A 136 -5.55 -20.37 -13.40
CA ARG A 136 -4.50 -20.73 -14.37
C ARG A 136 -4.01 -22.17 -14.14
N GLU A 137 -3.78 -22.90 -15.22
CA GLU A 137 -3.19 -24.25 -15.17
C GLU A 137 -1.72 -24.21 -14.70
N GLU A 138 -0.96 -23.20 -15.13
CA GLU A 138 0.43 -22.97 -14.74
C GLU A 138 0.61 -21.59 -14.12
N LEU A 139 1.35 -21.53 -13.00
CA LEU A 139 1.63 -20.27 -12.31
C LEU A 139 2.58 -19.38 -13.11
N VAL A 140 2.22 -18.10 -13.23
CA VAL A 140 2.99 -17.06 -13.90
C VAL A 140 3.72 -16.20 -12.87
N TYR A 141 5.02 -16.02 -13.10
CA TYR A 141 5.89 -15.11 -12.37
C TYR A 141 6.50 -14.09 -13.33
N ASP A 142 5.74 -13.05 -13.67
CA ASP A 142 6.14 -12.04 -14.67
C ASP A 142 7.17 -11.02 -14.16
N ARG A 143 7.45 -11.04 -12.85
CA ARG A 143 8.38 -10.13 -12.16
C ARG A 143 7.97 -8.66 -12.24
N GLN A 144 6.69 -8.39 -12.52
CA GLN A 144 6.15 -7.04 -12.62
C GLN A 144 5.61 -6.55 -11.28
N ALA A 145 5.60 -5.24 -11.11
CA ALA A 145 5.04 -4.60 -9.93
C ALA A 145 3.55 -4.30 -10.13
N TYR A 146 2.75 -4.79 -9.19
CA TYR A 146 1.31 -4.53 -9.08
C TYR A 146 0.92 -4.03 -7.69
N THR A 147 1.90 -3.92 -6.79
CA THR A 147 1.75 -3.39 -5.45
C THR A 147 2.72 -2.24 -5.27
N TYR A 148 2.25 -1.19 -4.59
CA TYR A 148 3.02 0.02 -4.36
C TYR A 148 2.81 0.50 -2.93
N SER A 149 3.71 1.36 -2.48
CA SER A 149 3.53 2.03 -1.20
C SER A 149 4.18 3.40 -1.21
N SER A 150 3.93 4.13 -0.14
CA SER A 150 4.69 5.31 0.20
C SER A 150 5.02 5.35 1.68
N THR A 151 6.09 6.06 2.01
CA THR A 151 6.41 6.41 3.39
C THR A 151 6.53 7.91 3.50
N TYR A 152 6.00 8.48 4.58
CA TYR A 152 6.27 9.86 4.95
C TYR A 152 6.97 9.95 6.31
N HIS A 153 8.08 10.67 6.37
CA HIS A 153 8.78 10.97 7.61
C HIS A 153 9.55 12.28 7.47
N ASP A 154 9.33 13.22 8.39
CA ASP A 154 10.06 14.50 8.47
C ASP A 154 10.21 15.23 7.13
N GLY A 155 9.08 15.52 6.47
CA GLY A 155 9.06 16.22 5.18
C GLY A 155 9.54 15.39 3.98
N GLN A 156 9.97 14.13 4.18
CA GLN A 156 10.40 13.24 3.11
C GLN A 156 9.28 12.28 2.71
N LEU A 157 8.86 12.34 1.46
CA LEU A 157 7.97 11.35 0.83
C LEU A 157 8.81 10.39 -0.01
N LYS A 158 8.70 9.09 0.23
CA LYS A 158 9.33 8.04 -0.60
C LYS A 158 8.25 7.15 -1.19
N LEU A 159 8.48 6.67 -2.40
CA LEU A 159 7.56 5.80 -3.14
C LEU A 159 8.26 4.48 -3.48
N PHE A 160 7.54 3.37 -3.35
CA PHE A 160 8.08 2.02 -3.55
C PHE A 160 7.19 1.19 -4.47
N ALA A 161 7.81 0.26 -5.19
CA ALA A 161 7.15 -0.79 -5.97
C ALA A 161 7.60 -2.15 -5.49
N TYR A 162 6.69 -3.12 -5.60
CA TYR A 162 6.89 -4.47 -5.09
C TYR A 162 6.54 -5.48 -6.15
N HIS A 163 7.40 -6.50 -6.29
CA HIS A 163 7.15 -7.64 -7.17
C HIS A 163 7.56 -8.93 -6.49
N ALA A 164 7.03 -10.05 -6.99
CA ALA A 164 7.44 -11.37 -6.57
C ALA A 164 8.22 -12.09 -7.66
N THR A 165 9.04 -13.05 -7.26
CA THR A 165 9.67 -14.02 -8.16
C THR A 165 9.27 -15.44 -7.76
N ALA A 166 9.51 -16.38 -8.67
CA ALA A 166 9.35 -17.80 -8.38
C ALA A 166 10.16 -18.21 -7.13
N PRO A 167 9.69 -19.22 -6.38
CA PRO A 167 10.46 -19.84 -5.31
C PRO A 167 11.83 -20.33 -5.82
N ALA A 168 12.86 -20.32 -4.96
CA ALA A 168 14.19 -20.77 -5.38
C ALA A 168 14.31 -22.29 -5.49
N ALA A 169 13.48 -23.03 -4.75
CA ALA A 169 13.34 -24.48 -4.86
C ALA A 169 11.86 -24.94 -4.77
N PRO A 170 11.53 -26.14 -5.29
CA PRO A 170 10.20 -26.73 -5.13
C PRO A 170 9.80 -26.84 -3.65
N GLY A 171 8.62 -26.32 -3.30
CA GLY A 171 8.10 -26.33 -1.93
C GLY A 171 8.50 -25.11 -1.08
N GLU A 172 9.31 -24.20 -1.60
CA GLU A 172 9.62 -22.93 -0.94
C GLU A 172 8.53 -21.86 -1.19
N GLN A 173 8.54 -20.82 -0.36
CA GLN A 173 7.64 -19.67 -0.50
C GLN A 173 8.11 -18.70 -1.60
N LEU A 174 7.19 -17.83 -2.04
CA LEU A 174 7.52 -16.73 -2.94
C LEU A 174 8.55 -15.79 -2.30
N GLN A 175 9.42 -15.25 -3.15
CA GLN A 175 10.32 -14.18 -2.74
C GLN A 175 9.73 -12.82 -3.14
N TYR A 176 9.77 -11.87 -2.21
CA TYR A 176 9.23 -10.52 -2.40
C TYR A 176 10.35 -9.50 -2.43
N TYR A 177 10.29 -8.58 -3.39
CA TYR A 177 11.30 -7.56 -3.60
C TYR A 177 10.68 -6.17 -3.52
N ILE A 178 11.29 -5.29 -2.73
CA ILE A 178 10.95 -3.88 -2.64
C ILE A 178 11.97 -3.04 -3.43
N ASN A 179 11.47 -2.08 -4.22
CA ASN A 179 12.31 -1.14 -4.95
C ASN A 179 11.86 0.29 -4.67
N GLN A 180 12.78 1.14 -4.21
CA GLN A 180 12.50 2.57 -4.09
C GLN A 180 12.44 3.20 -5.49
N LEU A 181 11.28 3.74 -5.85
CA LEU A 181 11.07 4.40 -7.14
C LEU A 181 11.59 5.84 -7.11
N ARG A 182 11.20 6.59 -6.08
CA ARG A 182 11.41 8.04 -5.99
C ARG A 182 11.44 8.49 -4.53
N THR A 183 12.08 9.64 -4.31
CA THR A 183 12.04 10.39 -3.04
C THR A 183 11.84 11.87 -3.33
N PHE A 184 11.11 12.56 -2.47
CA PHE A 184 10.80 13.98 -2.58
C PHE A 184 10.89 14.64 -1.19
N GLY A 185 11.69 15.69 -1.07
CA GLY A 185 11.58 16.64 0.03
C GLY A 185 10.37 17.55 -0.21
N ILE A 186 9.20 17.17 0.29
CA ILE A 186 7.93 17.84 -0.02
C ILE A 186 7.74 19.13 0.80
N THR A 187 8.69 19.46 1.68
CA THR A 187 8.77 20.72 2.43
C THR A 187 9.79 21.71 1.86
N ASP A 188 10.57 21.30 0.85
CA ASP A 188 11.64 22.13 0.25
C ASP A 188 11.07 23.27 -0.61
N THR A 189 10.36 22.93 -1.70
CA THR A 189 9.72 23.91 -2.58
C THR A 189 8.29 23.50 -2.92
N ARG A 190 7.49 24.48 -3.37
CA ARG A 190 6.13 24.19 -3.84
C ARG A 190 6.16 23.22 -5.01
N GLU A 191 7.17 23.35 -5.87
CA GLU A 191 7.41 22.51 -7.04
C GLU A 191 7.67 21.06 -6.62
N THR A 192 8.56 20.82 -5.64
CA THR A 192 8.83 19.46 -5.14
C THR A 192 7.62 18.86 -4.42
N PHE A 193 6.85 19.67 -3.68
CA PHE A 193 5.57 19.24 -3.10
C PHE A 193 4.61 18.76 -4.19
N VAL A 194 4.39 19.57 -5.23
CA VAL A 194 3.44 19.24 -6.32
C VAL A 194 3.89 17.95 -7.01
N GLN A 195 5.18 17.82 -7.32
CA GLN A 195 5.72 16.61 -7.94
C GLN A 195 5.53 15.36 -7.06
N GLY A 196 5.85 15.46 -5.77
CA GLY A 196 5.71 14.35 -4.83
C GLY A 196 4.26 13.91 -4.64
N ALA A 197 3.35 14.87 -4.40
CA ALA A 197 1.93 14.59 -4.24
C ALA A 197 1.31 14.03 -5.53
N SER A 198 1.69 14.54 -6.70
CA SER A 198 1.27 13.99 -7.99
C SER A 198 1.77 12.56 -8.19
N ALA A 199 3.03 12.27 -7.88
CA ALA A 199 3.58 10.92 -8.00
C ALA A 199 2.90 9.91 -7.08
N TYR A 200 2.59 10.30 -5.82
CA TYR A 200 1.80 9.48 -4.90
C TYR A 200 0.42 9.13 -5.50
N ARG A 201 -0.31 10.14 -5.99
CA ARG A 201 -1.67 9.96 -6.51
C ARG A 201 -1.68 9.12 -7.79
N ASN A 202 -0.72 9.33 -8.67
CA ASN A 202 -0.57 8.53 -9.88
C ASN A 202 -0.28 7.05 -9.57
N LEU A 203 0.56 6.76 -8.57
CA LEU A 203 0.81 5.37 -8.15
C LEU A 203 -0.43 4.74 -7.52
N ARG A 204 -1.19 5.51 -6.72
CA ARG A 204 -2.47 5.05 -6.17
C ARG A 204 -3.45 4.66 -7.27
N ASP A 205 -3.53 5.48 -8.32
CA ASP A 205 -4.42 5.23 -9.46
C ASP A 205 -3.96 4.03 -10.29
N LEU A 206 -2.66 3.91 -10.55
CA LEU A 206 -2.07 2.76 -11.24
C LEU A 206 -2.34 1.46 -10.47
N ALA A 207 -2.12 1.46 -9.16
CA ALA A 207 -2.40 0.31 -8.30
C ALA A 207 -3.87 -0.12 -8.42
N MET A 208 -4.80 0.84 -8.35
CA MET A 208 -6.22 0.57 -8.50
C MET A 208 -6.56 -0.02 -9.87
N GLN A 209 -6.04 0.56 -10.96
CA GLN A 209 -6.29 0.08 -12.32
C GLN A 209 -5.83 -1.37 -12.49
N GLN A 210 -4.57 -1.67 -12.12
CA GLN A 210 -4.00 -3.02 -12.26
C GLN A 210 -4.75 -4.06 -11.42
N ARG A 211 -5.09 -3.72 -10.17
CA ARG A 211 -5.90 -4.59 -9.31
C ARG A 211 -7.27 -4.86 -9.91
N ASN A 212 -7.94 -3.84 -10.44
CA ASN A 212 -9.26 -4.00 -11.02
C ASN A 212 -9.21 -4.91 -12.26
N THR A 213 -8.16 -4.82 -13.09
CA THR A 213 -7.94 -5.77 -14.19
C THR A 213 -7.83 -7.21 -13.69
N PHE A 214 -7.03 -7.49 -12.65
CA PHE A 214 -6.95 -8.84 -12.10
C PHE A 214 -8.26 -9.32 -11.46
N ILE A 215 -9.04 -8.43 -10.87
CA ILE A 215 -10.37 -8.77 -10.35
C ILE A 215 -11.34 -9.11 -11.50
N GLU A 216 -11.32 -8.34 -12.58
CA GLU A 216 -12.13 -8.59 -13.78
C GLU A 216 -11.77 -9.93 -14.42
N GLU A 217 -10.47 -10.22 -14.57
CA GLU A 217 -9.98 -11.50 -15.08
C GLU A 217 -10.37 -12.69 -14.18
N ALA A 218 -10.26 -12.54 -12.86
CA ALA A 218 -10.61 -13.60 -11.91
C ALA A 218 -12.13 -13.85 -11.81
N ASN A 219 -12.95 -12.86 -12.19
CA ASN A 219 -14.41 -12.97 -12.24
C ASN A 219 -14.94 -13.64 -13.51
N ALA A 220 -14.11 -13.77 -14.55
CA ALA A 220 -14.48 -14.30 -15.86
C ALA A 220 -14.73 -15.82 -15.82
#